data_AF-A0A3N5KZ87-F1
#
_entry.id   AF-A0A3N5KZ87-F1
#
_cell.length_a   1.000
_cell.length_b   1.000
_cell.length_c   1.000
_cell.angle_alpha   90.00
_cell.angle_beta   90.00
_cell.angle_gamma   90.00
#
_symmetry.space_group_name_H-M   'P 1'
#
loop_
_entity.id
_entity.type
_entity.pdbx_description
1 polymer ?
#
loop_
_entity_poly.entity_id
_entity_poly.type
_entity_poly.pdbx_seq_one_letter_code
_entity_poly.pdbx_strand_id
1 'polypeptide(L)' 'MTGEIGPFSTALEMLAALDAREISSVELTELHRQQIEKHDPALNAFVVRTPDRALEAARRA' A
#
# COMPACT_ATOMS: atom_id res chain seq x y z
N MET A 1 -11.74 0.94 -16.99
CA MET A 1 -10.72 1.99 -16.79
C MET A 1 -9.53 1.32 -16.12
N THR A 2 -8.60 0.78 -16.89
CA THR A 2 -7.30 0.34 -16.37
C THR A 2 -6.44 1.59 -16.22
N GLY A 3 -6.77 2.39 -15.21
CA GLY A 3 -5.87 3.42 -14.71
C GLY A 3 -4.86 2.70 -13.82
N GLU A 4 -3.57 2.93 -14.05
CA GLU A 4 -2.51 2.40 -13.19
C GLU A 4 -2.88 2.62 -11.72
N ILE A 5 -2.95 1.55 -10.94
CA ILE A 5 -3.24 1.64 -9.50
C ILE A 5 -2.10 2.39 -8.83
N GLY A 6 -2.47 3.43 -8.09
CA GLY A 6 -1.53 4.33 -7.45
C GLY A 6 -1.84 4.56 -5.97
N PRO A 7 -1.00 5.33 -5.27
CA PRO A 7 -1.16 5.59 -3.85
C PRO A 7 -2.38 6.41 -3.46
N PHE A 8 -3.01 7.05 -4.45
CA PHE A 8 -4.21 7.86 -4.28
C PHE A 8 -5.45 7.23 -4.91
N SER A 9 -5.35 6.01 -5.43
CA SER A 9 -6.53 5.25 -5.87
C SER A 9 -7.45 4.99 -4.67
N THR A 10 -8.74 4.89 -4.93
CA THR A 10 -9.71 4.58 -3.88
C THR A 10 -9.55 3.14 -3.40
N ALA A 11 -10.02 2.86 -2.17
CA ALA A 11 -10.01 1.50 -1.65
C ALA A 11 -10.78 0.52 -2.53
N LEU A 12 -11.84 0.98 -3.21
CA LEU A 12 -12.61 0.14 -4.15
C LEU A 12 -11.81 -0.19 -5.42
N GLU A 13 -11.06 0.76 -5.96
CA GLU A 13 -10.19 0.51 -7.12
C GLU A 13 -9.04 -0.41 -6.76
N MET A 14 -8.42 -0.21 -5.59
CA MET A 14 -7.36 -1.10 -5.08
C MET A 14 -7.88 -2.52 -4.84
N LEU A 15 -9.08 -2.67 -4.28
CA LEU A 15 -9.70 -3.98 -4.09
C LEU A 15 -10.01 -4.66 -5.42
N ALA A 16 -10.58 -3.92 -6.39
CA ALA A 16 -10.83 -4.45 -7.72
C ALA A 16 -9.55 -4.91 -8.41
N ALA A 17 -8.43 -4.21 -8.23
CA ALA A 17 -7.14 -4.59 -8.79
C ALA A 17 -6.51 -5.81 -8.10
N LEU A 18 -6.70 -5.97 -6.79
CA LEU A 18 -6.33 -7.18 -6.06
C LEU A 18 -7.11 -8.40 -6.59
N ASP A 19 -8.43 -8.25 -6.74
CA ASP A 19 -9.31 -9.31 -7.27
C ASP A 19 -8.95 -9.68 -8.71
N ALA A 20 -8.60 -8.68 -9.52
CA ALA A 20 -8.14 -8.85 -10.90
C ALA A 20 -6.70 -9.39 -10.99
N ARG A 21 -5.97 -9.51 -9.87
CA ARG A 21 -4.54 -9.86 -9.79
C ARG A 21 -3.63 -8.93 -10.60
N GLU A 22 -4.04 -7.68 -10.75
CA GLU A 22 -3.23 -6.63 -11.39
C GLU A 22 -2.13 -6.11 -10.46
N ILE A 23 -2.35 -6.23 -9.16
CA ILE A 23 -1.38 -5.94 -8.10
C ILE A 23 -1.52 -7.00 -7.00
N SER A 24 -0.40 -7.40 -6.39
CA SER A 24 -0.42 -8.29 -5.24
C SER A 24 -0.58 -7.53 -3.91
N SER A 25 -1.03 -8.22 -2.87
CA SER A 25 -1.11 -7.68 -1.50
C SER A 25 0.23 -7.12 -1.01
N VAL A 26 1.34 -7.76 -1.40
CA VAL A 26 2.70 -7.34 -1.04
C VAL A 26 3.07 -6.04 -1.78
N GLU A 27 2.82 -5.96 -3.09
CA GLU A 27 3.10 -4.77 -3.89
C GLU A 27 2.27 -3.56 -3.43
N LEU A 28 0.99 -3.77 -3.12
CA LEU A 28 0.12 -2.70 -2.61
C LEU A 28 0.59 -2.19 -1.24
N THR A 29 1.03 -3.10 -0.36
CA THR A 29 1.59 -2.73 0.95
C THR A 29 2.89 -1.93 0.78
N GLU A 30 3.76 -2.36 -0.12
CA GLU A 30 5.03 -1.68 -0.41
C GLU A 30 4.80 -0.29 -1.02
N LEU A 31 3.81 -0.15 -1.90
CA LEU A 31 3.41 1.13 -2.51
C LEU A 31 3.02 2.16 -1.44
N HIS A 32 2.29 1.77 -0.40
CA HIS A 32 1.98 2.66 0.72
C HIS A 32 3.18 2.90 1.64
N ARG A 33 4.01 1.89 1.88
CA ARG A 33 5.24 2.02 2.67
C ARG A 33 6.14 3.12 2.08
N GLN A 34 6.33 3.12 0.77
CA GLN A 34 7.14 4.13 0.06
C GLN A 34 6.56 5.55 0.19
N GLN A 35 5.24 5.70 0.19
CA GLN A 35 4.62 7.01 0.44
C GLN A 35 4.87 7.52 1.86
N ILE A 36 4.75 6.64 2.85
CA ILE A 36 5.02 6.97 4.25
C ILE A 36 6.50 7.39 4.39
N GLU A 37 7.43 6.63 3.82
CA GLU A 37 8.87 6.97 3.87
C GLU A 37 9.17 8.34 3.25
N LYS A 38 8.48 8.68 2.15
CA LYS A 38 8.67 9.96 1.46
C LYS A 38 8.14 11.16 2.24
N HIS A 39 6.98 11.05 2.88
CA HIS A 39 6.26 12.21 3.42
C HIS A 39 6.30 12.32 4.95
N ASP A 40 6.36 11.20 5.65
CA ASP A 40 6.31 11.19 7.12
C ASP A 40 7.47 11.94 7.81
N PRO A 41 8.69 12.05 7.24
CA PRO A 41 9.72 12.90 7.85
C PRO A 41 9.30 14.38 8.02
N ALA A 42 8.44 14.89 7.15
CA ALA A 42 7.92 16.26 7.23
C ALA A 42 6.61 16.35 8.00
N LEU A 43 5.76 15.33 7.91
CA LEU A 43 4.42 15.32 8.52
C LEU A 43 4.43 14.87 9.98
N ASN A 44 5.38 14.01 10.35
CA ASN A 44 5.45 13.35 11.66
C ASN A 44 4.09 12.75 12.09
N ALA A 45 3.44 12.05 11.16
CA ALA A 45 2.10 11.49 11.31
C ALA A 45 2.12 10.12 12.01
N PHE A 46 3.21 9.37 11.90
CA PHE A 46 3.35 8.04 12.50
C PHE A 46 4.33 8.04 13.68
N VAL A 47 3.82 7.77 14.88
CA VAL A 47 4.65 7.65 16.11
C VAL A 47 5.45 6.35 16.12
N VAL A 48 4.85 5.23 15.69
CA VAL A 48 5.48 3.92 15.62
C VAL A 48 5.22 3.32 14.24
N ARG A 49 6.27 2.84 13.60
CA ARG A 49 6.22 2.21 12.27
C ARG A 49 6.47 0.71 12.42
N THR A 50 5.60 -0.12 11.84
CA THR A 50 5.74 -1.60 11.85
C THR A 50 5.72 -2.19 10.43
N PRO A 51 6.66 -1.80 9.55
CA PRO A 51 6.67 -2.22 8.15
C PRO A 51 6.78 -3.73 7.99
N ASP A 52 7.61 -4.40 8.80
CA ASP A 52 7.80 -5.85 8.71
C ASP A 52 6.51 -6.62 9.01
N ARG A 53 5.76 -6.21 10.03
CA ARG A 53 4.47 -6.82 10.38
C ARG A 53 3.44 -6.65 9.27
N ALA A 54 3.43 -5.49 8.60
CA ALA A 54 2.54 -5.23 7.48
C ALA A 54 2.88 -6.13 6.28
N LEU A 55 4.18 -6.26 5.95
CA LEU A 55 4.64 -7.14 4.87
C LEU A 55 4.38 -8.61 5.17
N GLU A 56 4.56 -9.06 6.42
CA GLU A 56 4.21 -10.41 6.83
C GLU A 56 2.72 -10.71 6.68
N ALA A 57 1.85 -9.76 7.05
CA ALA A 57 0.41 -9.91 6.84
C ALA A 57 0.05 -9.99 5.36
N ALA A 58 0.67 -9.13 4.54
CA ALA A 58 0.46 -9.12 3.09
C ALA A 58 0.88 -10.42 2.41
N ARG A 59 1.95 -11.07 2.89
CA ARG A 59 2.39 -12.39 2.37
C ARG A 59 1.47 -13.55 2.75
N ARG A 60 0.61 -13.38 3.77
CA ARG A 60 -0.34 -14.39 4.23
C ARG A 60 -1.76 -14.21 3.67
N ALA A 61 -2.02 -13.10 2.99
CA ALA A 61 -3.30 -12.78 2.35
C ALA A 61 -3.42 -13.53 1.02
#